data_AF-A0AAP2DT52-F1
#
_entry.id   AF-A0AAP2DT52-F1
#
_cell.length_a   1.000
_cell.length_b   1.000
_cell.length_c   1.000
_cell.angle_alpha   90.00
_cell.angle_beta   90.00
_cell.angle_gamma   90.00
#
_symmetry.space_group_name_H-M   'P 1'
#
loop_
_entity.id
_entity.type
_entity.pdbx_description
1 polymer ?
#
loop_
_entity_poly.entity_id
_entity_poly.type
_entity_poly.pdbx_seq_one_letter_code
_entity_poly.pdbx_strand_id
1 'polypeptide(L)'
;MNFEEYLIGKKIDGPAFSAAEPALFEVWKKEFEQMHVNSFTVQKLNLINPVRRKYPLKEPVAKVVEKAVEKTPDTPAAPASAPSPAKPGKPVIKPKPKFN
;
A
#
# COMPACT_ATOMS: atom_id res chain seq x y z
N MET A 1 -12.75 -8.78 -10.80
CA MET A 1 -13.07 -7.91 -9.65
C MET A 1 -12.41 -6.56 -9.92
N ASN A 2 -13.19 -5.47 -9.93
CA ASN A 2 -12.63 -4.14 -10.15
C ASN A 2 -12.03 -3.59 -8.84
N PHE A 3 -11.07 -2.67 -8.92
CA PHE A 3 -10.42 -2.09 -7.74
C PHE A 3 -11.41 -1.34 -6.85
N GLU A 4 -12.35 -0.61 -7.44
CA GLU A 4 -13.41 0.09 -6.70
C GLU A 4 -14.33 -0.89 -5.95
N GLU A 5 -14.69 -1.98 -6.59
CA GLU A 5 -15.50 -3.06 -6.04
C GLU A 5 -14.79 -3.76 -4.86
N TYR A 6 -13.46 -3.88 -4.96
CA TYR A 6 -12.62 -4.33 -3.86
C TYR A 6 -12.62 -3.38 -2.66
N LEU A 7 -12.51 -2.06 -2.89
CA LEU A 7 -12.56 -1.06 -1.82
C LEU A 7 -13.91 -1.08 -1.08
N ILE A 8 -15.02 -1.20 -1.81
CA ILE A 8 -16.36 -1.36 -1.24
C ILE A 8 -16.41 -2.61 -0.35
N GLY A 9 -15.88 -3.74 -0.82
CA GLY A 9 -15.78 -4.97 -0.04
C GLY A 9 -14.93 -4.84 1.24
N LYS A 10 -14.00 -3.89 1.28
CA LYS A 10 -13.20 -3.55 2.47
C LYS A 10 -13.80 -2.44 3.33
N LYS A 11 -15.00 -1.95 3.00
CA LYS A 11 -15.68 -0.83 3.66
C LYS A 11 -14.85 0.47 3.58
N ILE A 12 -14.14 0.65 2.47
CA ILE A 12 -13.35 1.83 2.18
C ILE A 12 -14.10 2.67 1.15
N ASP A 13 -14.17 3.98 1.39
CA ASP A 13 -14.75 4.92 0.44
C ASP A 13 -13.76 5.25 -0.68
N GLY A 14 -14.01 4.71 -1.88
CA GLY A 14 -13.19 4.89 -3.08
C GLY A 14 -12.98 6.36 -3.48
N PRO A 15 -14.05 7.17 -3.66
CA PRO A 15 -13.92 8.59 -3.98
C PRO A 15 -13.23 9.41 -2.89
N ALA A 16 -13.46 9.14 -1.60
CA ALA A 16 -12.74 9.85 -0.54
C ALA A 16 -11.25 9.49 -0.51
N PHE A 17 -10.91 8.22 -0.79
CA PHE A 17 -9.53 7.77 -0.86
C PHE A 17 -8.79 8.37 -2.07
N SER A 18 -9.41 8.40 -3.25
CA SER A 18 -8.80 9.02 -4.45
C SER A 18 -8.70 10.54 -4.34
N ALA A 19 -9.65 11.20 -3.67
CA ALA A 19 -9.60 12.64 -3.44
C ALA A 19 -8.52 13.05 -2.43
N ALA A 20 -8.31 12.26 -1.38
CA ALA A 20 -7.30 12.54 -0.37
C ALA A 20 -5.88 12.16 -0.82
N GLU A 21 -5.73 11.00 -1.48
CA GLU A 21 -4.42 10.47 -1.91
C GLU A 21 -4.47 9.89 -3.34
N PRO A 22 -4.59 10.73 -4.38
CA PRO A 22 -4.71 10.27 -5.77
C PRO A 22 -3.48 9.49 -6.25
N ALA A 23 -2.27 9.90 -5.83
CA ALA A 23 -1.04 9.19 -6.19
C ALA A 23 -0.99 7.77 -5.62
N LEU A 24 -1.44 7.59 -4.37
CA LEU A 24 -1.46 6.30 -3.70
C LEU A 24 -2.55 5.40 -4.30
N PHE A 25 -3.69 5.98 -4.67
CA PHE A 25 -4.76 5.32 -5.41
C PHE A 25 -4.28 4.77 -6.77
N GLU A 26 -3.56 5.56 -7.56
CA GLU A 26 -3.03 5.09 -8.86
C GLU A 26 -2.00 3.96 -8.71
N VAL A 27 -1.10 4.07 -7.73
CA VAL A 27 -0.12 3.01 -7.44
C VAL A 27 -0.83 1.72 -7.04
N TRP A 28 -1.81 1.81 -6.15
CA TRP A 28 -2.58 0.64 -5.72
C TRP A 28 -3.39 0.05 -6.86
N LYS A 29 -3.97 0.88 -7.72
CA LYS A 29 -4.71 0.42 -8.89
C LYS A 29 -3.79 -0.36 -9.85
N LYS A 30 -2.59 0.16 -10.13
CA LYS A 30 -1.59 -0.54 -10.94
C LYS A 30 -1.13 -1.85 -10.29
N GLU A 31 -0.83 -1.84 -9.00
CA GLU A 31 -0.44 -3.06 -8.27
C GLU A 31 -1.57 -4.10 -8.28
N PHE A 32 -2.81 -3.66 -8.11
CA PHE A 32 -4.01 -4.50 -8.14
C PHE A 32 -4.27 -5.09 -9.55
N GLU A 33 -3.94 -4.36 -10.61
CA GLU A 33 -4.01 -4.88 -11.99
C GLU A 33 -2.89 -5.89 -12.27
N GLN A 34 -1.73 -5.75 -11.62
CA GLN A 34 -0.60 -6.65 -11.80
C GLN A 34 -0.73 -7.98 -11.04
N MET A 35 -1.58 -8.05 -10.01
CA MET A 35 -1.65 -9.22 -9.13
C MET A 35 -3.07 -9.57 -8.69
N HIS A 36 -3.28 -10.83 -8.28
CA HIS A 36 -4.59 -11.26 -7.80
C HIS A 36 -4.99 -10.55 -6.48
N VAL A 37 -6.29 -10.31 -6.31
CA VAL A 37 -6.92 -9.60 -5.17
C VAL A 37 -6.41 -10.07 -3.81
N ASN A 38 -6.29 -11.39 -3.63
CA ASN A 38 -5.82 -11.98 -2.37
C ASN A 38 -4.37 -11.61 -2.08
N SER A 39 -3.49 -11.70 -3.07
CA SER A 39 -2.08 -11.36 -2.91
C SER A 39 -1.91 -9.86 -2.62
N PHE A 40 -2.66 -9.01 -3.31
CA PHE A 40 -2.70 -7.57 -3.03
C PHE A 40 -3.15 -7.29 -1.59
N THR A 41 -4.24 -7.94 -1.15
CA THR A 41 -4.79 -7.78 0.21
C THR A 41 -3.76 -8.13 1.27
N VAL A 42 -3.03 -9.25 1.11
CA VAL A 42 -2.05 -9.71 2.10
C VAL A 42 -0.87 -8.73 2.16
N GLN A 43 -0.37 -8.27 1.02
CA GLN A 43 0.75 -7.32 0.97
C GLN A 43 0.38 -5.94 1.56
N LYS A 44 -0.84 -5.47 1.26
CA LYS A 44 -1.30 -4.12 1.65
C LYS A 44 -2.17 -4.14 2.90
N LEU A 45 -2.31 -5.26 3.60
CA LEU A 45 -3.18 -5.41 4.79
C LEU A 45 -2.89 -4.32 5.84
N ASN A 46 -1.60 -4.06 6.07
CA ASN A 46 -1.13 -3.06 7.03
C ASN A 46 -1.51 -1.63 6.64
N LEU A 47 -1.73 -1.36 5.34
CA LEU A 47 -2.14 -0.05 4.83
C LEU A 47 -3.66 0.04 4.66
N ILE A 48 -4.33 -1.06 4.31
CA ILE A 48 -5.78 -1.15 4.19
C ILE A 48 -6.46 -0.83 5.53
N ASN A 49 -5.90 -1.29 6.65
CA ASN A 49 -6.44 -1.02 7.99
C ASN A 49 -6.50 0.48 8.35
N PRO A 50 -5.41 1.27 8.24
CA PRO A 50 -5.47 2.71 8.48
C PRO A 50 -6.32 3.43 7.42
N VAL A 51 -6.26 3.05 6.14
CA VAL A 51 -7.11 3.62 5.08
C VAL A 51 -8.59 3.41 5.40
N ARG A 52 -8.99 2.23 5.89
CA ARG A 52 -10.37 1.95 6.35
C ARG A 52 -10.81 2.81 7.53
N ARG A 53 -9.90 3.19 8.41
CA ARG A 53 -10.19 4.09 9.54
C ARG A 53 -10.27 5.55 9.10
N LYS A 54 -9.51 5.93 8.08
CA LYS A 54 -9.46 7.30 7.52
C LYS A 54 -10.64 7.59 6.59
N TYR A 55 -10.99 6.62 5.74
CA TYR A 55 -12.03 6.74 4.73
C TYR A 55 -13.07 5.61 4.86
N PRO A 56 -13.85 5.60 5.97
CA PRO A 56 -14.90 4.61 6.14
C PRO A 56 -16.01 4.83 5.11
N LEU A 57 -16.44 3.77 4.42
CA LEU A 57 -17.59 3.81 3.51
C LEU A 57 -18.86 4.07 4.32
N LYS A 58 -19.33 5.32 4.30
CA LYS A 58 -20.55 5.77 4.97
C LYS A 58 -21.42 6.49 3.96
N GLU A 59 -22.54 5.89 3.58
CA GLU A 59 -23.56 6.54 2.76
C GLU A 59 -24.08 7.81 3.46
N PRO A 60 -24.65 8.79 2.74
CA PRO A 60 -23.92 9.70 1.86
C PRO A 60 -24.25 11.16 2.21
N VAL A 61 -23.33 11.97 2.74
CA VAL A 61 -23.46 13.44 2.67
C VAL A 61 -22.14 14.18 2.89
N ALA A 62 -21.74 14.90 1.84
CA ALA A 62 -21.24 16.28 1.85
C ALA A 62 -20.05 16.69 2.74
N LYS A 63 -18.92 16.90 2.02
CA LYS A 63 -18.09 18.13 2.00
C LYS A 63 -16.89 18.29 2.98
N VAL A 64 -15.86 18.93 2.39
CA VAL A 64 -14.70 19.68 2.93
C VAL A 64 -13.58 18.79 3.50
N VAL A 65 -12.33 18.81 3.02
CA VAL A 65 -11.41 19.96 3.03
C VAL A 65 -10.41 19.97 1.86
N GLU A 66 -10.51 21.04 1.05
CA GLU A 66 -9.39 21.65 0.34
C GLU A 66 -8.35 22.19 1.35
N LYS A 67 -7.09 21.74 1.30
CA LYS A 67 -5.89 22.60 1.30
C LYS A 67 -4.60 21.79 1.21
N ALA A 68 -3.83 22.11 0.16
CA ALA A 68 -2.35 22.24 0.10
C ALA A 68 -1.51 21.14 0.79
N VAL A 69 -0.62 20.44 0.08
CA VAL A 69 0.59 21.06 -0.48
C VAL A 69 0.94 20.44 -1.83
N GLU A 70 0.82 21.28 -2.86
CA GLU A 70 1.60 21.23 -4.08
C GLU A 70 3.03 21.66 -3.73
N LYS A 71 4.02 20.76 -3.90
CA LYS A 71 5.41 21.09 -4.28
C LYS A 71 6.07 19.87 -4.93
N THR A 72 5.96 19.76 -6.24
CA THR A 72 7.14 19.45 -7.08
C THR A 72 7.97 20.75 -7.23
N PRO A 73 9.24 20.78 -7.71
CA PRO A 73 10.02 19.74 -8.41
C PRO A 73 11.39 19.49 -7.72
N ASP A 74 12.14 18.41 -7.95
CA ASP A 74 13.08 18.10 -9.04
C ASP A 74 13.99 17.05 -8.36
N THR A 75 14.44 15.90 -8.88
CA THR A 75 15.02 15.56 -10.17
C THR A 75 15.12 14.02 -10.20
N PRO A 76 15.13 13.37 -11.38
CA PRO A 76 14.91 11.94 -11.56
C PRO A 76 16.22 11.15 -11.64
N ALA A 77 16.16 9.86 -11.32
CA ALA A 77 17.09 8.86 -11.86
C ALA A 77 16.50 7.44 -11.71
N ALA A 78 15.69 7.05 -12.67
CA ALA A 78 15.81 5.69 -13.20
C ALA A 78 17.17 5.63 -13.94
N PRO A 79 17.90 4.50 -13.99
CA PRO A 79 17.31 3.25 -14.43
C PRO A 79 17.86 1.95 -13.78
N ALA A 80 17.12 0.88 -14.05
CA ALA A 80 17.61 -0.49 -14.21
C ALA A 80 18.30 -1.16 -13.01
N SER A 81 17.63 -2.17 -12.45
CA SER A 81 17.93 -3.57 -12.77
C SER A 81 17.19 -4.51 -11.83
N ALA A 82 16.24 -5.27 -12.36
CA ALA A 82 16.11 -6.66 -11.93
C ALA A 82 17.40 -7.39 -12.40
N PRO A 83 17.99 -8.28 -11.59
CA PRO A 83 17.42 -9.62 -11.48
C PRO A 83 17.49 -10.21 -10.05
N SER A 84 16.48 -11.03 -9.71
CA SER A 84 16.61 -12.14 -8.74
C SER A 84 17.55 -13.20 -9.36
N PRO A 85 18.19 -14.19 -8.67
CA PRO A 85 17.98 -14.69 -7.30
C PRO A 85 19.27 -15.11 -6.52
N ALA A 86 19.21 -15.25 -5.18
CA ALA A 86 19.99 -16.25 -4.43
C ALA A 86 19.55 -16.36 -2.94
N LYS A 87 18.93 -17.49 -2.57
CA LYS A 87 19.04 -18.11 -1.23
C LYS A 87 20.27 -19.04 -1.24
N PRO A 88 20.77 -19.63 -0.12
CA PRO A 88 20.49 -19.42 1.31
C PRO A 88 21.76 -19.29 2.20
N GLY A 89 21.68 -18.59 3.33
CA GLY A 89 22.71 -18.63 4.38
C GLY A 89 22.07 -18.80 5.76
N LYS A 90 22.07 -20.01 6.31
CA LYS A 90 21.69 -20.28 7.71
C LYS A 90 22.70 -19.62 8.65
N PRO A 91 22.32 -18.80 9.65
CA PRO A 91 23.24 -18.47 10.72
C PRO A 91 23.24 -19.63 11.74
N VAL A 92 24.39 -20.31 11.81
CA VAL A 92 24.69 -21.34 12.82
C VAL A 92 24.83 -20.68 14.19
N ILE A 93 24.13 -21.28 15.15
CA ILE A 93 24.06 -20.93 16.57
C ILE A 93 25.44 -21.11 17.21
N LYS A 94 25.93 -20.12 17.96
CA LYS A 94 27.01 -20.30 18.94
C LYS A 94 26.43 -20.17 20.35
N PRO A 95 26.33 -21.25 21.15
CA PRO A 95 25.99 -21.12 22.56
C PRO A 95 27.18 -20.56 23.35
N LYS A 96 26.89 -19.67 24.31
CA LYS A 96 27.84 -19.01 25.19
C LYS A 96 28.57 -20.02 26.09
N PRO A 97 29.85 -19.79 26.43
CA PRO A 97 30.56 -20.61 27.41
C PRO A 97 30.01 -20.31 28.81
N LYS A 98 29.69 -21.34 29.59
CA LYS A 98 29.57 -21.20 31.04
C LYS A 98 30.94 -21.46 31.64
N PHE A 99 31.50 -20.45 32.29
CA PHE A 99 32.55 -20.60 33.26
C PHE A 99 31.89 -21.04 34.57
N ASN A 100 32.26 -22.23 35.07
CA ASN A 100 32.30 -22.63 36.49
C ASN A 100 32.72 -24.10 36.59
#